data_AF-A0A933ADU5-F1
#
_entry.id   AF-A0A933ADU5-F1
#
_cell.length_a   1.000
_cell.length_b   1.000
_cell.length_c   1.000
_cell.angle_alpha   90.00
_cell.angle_beta   90.00
_cell.angle_gamma   90.00
#
_symmetry.space_group_name_H-M   'P 1'
#
loop_
_entity.id
_entity.type
_entity.pdbx_description
1 polymer ?
#
loop_
_entity_poly.entity_id
_entity_poly.type
_entity_poly.pdbx_seq_one_letter_code
_entity_poly.pdbx_strand_id
1 'polypeptide(L)'
;MAKKDITSMRGAFEWLLEQGDALVIKEEIDPILEIAAVTKSFDSGPVLLFDKIKGYSIARDISNVFANDAIYPKLFGATTRKEIMRKAHAALLNPIPPKVVQSAPVQEVCYTKDIDIFSTIPILKHTEEDAGRILGGLNVLVSGKYFNNGFEISFKRTHFQGKDWGTIMAGDHTHIGKIIRQFRGEHIPVTLNLCTPPAVNLAAGGSYMHPITPIGSDELGFAGGLQGSPVEIVRAKTQDAYAIAQAEWTIEGYIDTTQNIWESEKAAQAGKWEVAPYFPEYTGYLGGSVKTTKFVATGITHRQDRPIFYSPLAHSIEGDNLLVPFRAASIYEYARRIVPPDFVADVNVLDGQKALLGCVFQVAKTRRRYEGYQKTLLMNILTLPEAPQVGIAVDEDVNIYSAEDVIWAITTRVHPKTGIHVGGGERHRQGNPMEELSPESGLQGYIGIDATVPFDNPYKGVWKQGHFNVDKIDLRRWFTEEQIKWARSRQNEYGRVLAQRGS
;
A
#
# COMPACT_ATOMS: atom_id res chain seq x y z
N MET A 1 0.91 16.52 -26.40
CA MET A 1 0.70 15.73 -25.18
C MET A 1 1.17 14.32 -25.49
N ALA A 2 2.14 13.81 -24.73
CA ALA A 2 2.53 12.42 -24.83
C ALA A 2 1.31 11.52 -24.56
N LYS A 3 1.29 10.37 -25.22
CA LYS A 3 0.31 9.33 -24.92
C LYS A 3 0.59 8.86 -23.50
N LYS A 4 -0.41 8.94 -22.63
CA LYS A 4 -0.33 8.42 -21.26
C LYS A 4 0.03 6.93 -21.29
N ASP A 5 1.24 6.60 -20.87
CA ASP A 5 1.72 5.24 -20.68
C ASP A 5 1.82 4.96 -19.18
N ILE A 6 1.07 3.98 -18.69
CA ILE A 6 1.12 3.52 -17.30
C ILE A 6 1.60 2.08 -17.20
N THR A 7 2.06 1.51 -18.31
CA THR A 7 2.60 0.15 -18.38
C THR A 7 4.06 0.08 -17.96
N SER A 8 4.67 1.23 -17.64
CA SER A 8 6.01 1.37 -17.06
C SER A 8 6.04 2.55 -16.08
N MET A 9 6.95 2.52 -15.09
CA MET A 9 7.14 3.67 -14.18
C MET A 9 7.69 4.89 -14.93
N ARG A 10 8.53 4.68 -15.96
CA ARG A 10 9.06 5.74 -16.84
C ARG A 10 7.97 6.49 -17.57
N GLY A 11 7.11 5.77 -18.29
CA GLY A 11 6.00 6.38 -19.02
C GLY A 11 5.05 7.14 -18.09
N ALA A 12 4.81 6.60 -16.90
CA ALA A 12 3.97 7.24 -15.90
C ALA A 12 4.60 8.55 -15.39
N PHE A 13 5.89 8.53 -15.09
CA PHE A 13 6.64 9.71 -14.69
C PHE A 13 6.66 10.79 -15.78
N GLU A 14 7.00 10.43 -17.03
CA GLU A 14 7.04 11.36 -18.16
C GLU A 14 5.69 12.05 -18.36
N TRP A 15 4.60 11.28 -18.28
CA TRP A 15 3.26 11.83 -18.38
C TRP A 15 2.94 12.79 -17.23
N LEU A 16 3.27 12.44 -15.98
CA LEU A 16 3.06 13.30 -14.81
C LEU A 16 3.91 14.58 -14.86
N LEU A 17 5.13 14.50 -15.38
CA LEU A 17 5.98 15.66 -15.61
C LEU A 17 5.35 16.63 -16.60
N GLU A 18 4.76 16.14 -17.70
CA GLU A 18 4.01 16.98 -18.65
C GLU A 18 2.76 17.61 -18.02
N GLN A 19 2.13 16.97 -17.03
CA GLN A 19 0.99 17.55 -16.29
C GLN A 19 1.42 18.61 -15.25
N GLY A 20 2.71 18.77 -14.98
CA GLY A 20 3.22 19.64 -13.92
C GLY A 20 3.07 19.03 -12.52
N ASP A 21 2.87 17.72 -12.42
CA ASP A 21 2.70 16.97 -11.17
C ASP A 21 4.01 16.32 -10.67
N ALA A 22 5.12 16.53 -11.39
CA ALA A 22 6.43 15.96 -11.05
C ALA A 22 7.56 16.99 -11.16
N LEU A 23 8.64 16.77 -10.39
CA LEU A 23 9.85 17.57 -10.39
C LEU A 23 11.09 16.71 -10.66
N VAL A 24 12.08 17.30 -11.33
CA VAL A 24 13.39 16.68 -11.56
C VAL A 24 14.45 17.45 -10.77
N ILE A 25 15.20 16.73 -9.95
CA ILE A 25 16.34 17.24 -9.19
C ILE A 25 17.60 16.83 -9.96
N LYS A 26 18.38 17.82 -10.43
CA LYS A 26 19.50 17.62 -11.36
C LYS A 26 20.86 17.56 -10.66
N GLU A 27 20.88 18.06 -9.44
CA GLU A 27 21.99 18.05 -8.51
C GLU A 27 22.27 16.62 -8.06
N GLU A 28 23.55 16.34 -7.77
CA GLU A 28 23.93 15.05 -7.19
C GLU A 28 23.37 14.93 -5.77
N ILE A 29 22.80 13.76 -5.44
CA ILE A 29 22.22 13.47 -4.14
C ILE A 29 22.73 12.14 -3.59
N ASP A 30 22.91 12.06 -2.27
CA ASP A 30 23.38 10.86 -1.59
C ASP A 30 22.22 9.87 -1.31
N PRO A 31 22.30 8.59 -1.74
CA PRO A 31 21.32 7.58 -1.33
C PRO A 31 21.38 7.26 0.18
N ILE A 32 22.40 7.76 0.87
CA ILE A 32 22.50 7.70 2.33
C ILE A 32 21.85 8.95 2.91
N LEU A 33 20.64 8.79 3.46
CA LEU A 33 19.83 9.77 4.18
C LEU A 33 19.22 10.90 3.32
N GLU A 34 19.92 11.45 2.34
CA GLU A 34 19.46 12.67 1.65
C GLU A 34 18.20 12.45 0.81
N ILE A 35 18.13 11.38 -0.01
CA ILE A 35 16.93 11.07 -0.81
C ILE A 35 15.71 10.89 0.10
N ALA A 36 15.87 10.17 1.21
CA ALA A 36 14.79 9.95 2.18
C ALA A 36 14.35 11.27 2.84
N ALA A 37 15.29 12.12 3.26
CA ALA A 37 15.00 13.41 3.87
C ALA A 37 14.27 14.36 2.92
N VAL A 38 14.71 14.46 1.66
CA VAL A 38 14.05 15.28 0.63
C VAL A 38 12.65 14.74 0.34
N THR A 39 12.52 13.44 0.09
CA THR A 39 11.24 12.78 -0.17
C THR A 39 10.25 13.03 0.96
N LYS A 40 10.68 12.83 2.22
CA LYS A 40 9.83 13.04 3.40
C LYS A 40 9.42 14.50 3.59
N SER A 41 10.28 15.45 3.24
CA SER A 41 9.98 16.89 3.33
C SER A 41 8.86 17.32 2.37
N PHE A 42 8.59 16.51 1.34
CA PHE A 42 7.55 16.73 0.34
C PHE A 42 6.47 15.64 0.38
N ASP A 43 6.18 15.05 1.55
CA ASP A 43 5.03 14.14 1.73
C ASP A 43 3.73 14.86 1.30
N SER A 44 2.82 14.17 0.61
CA SER A 44 1.68 14.81 -0.11
C SER A 44 2.04 15.82 -1.20
N GLY A 45 3.31 15.91 -1.60
CA GLY A 45 3.81 16.80 -2.64
C GLY A 45 3.79 16.19 -4.04
N PRO A 46 4.62 16.72 -4.96
CA PRO A 46 4.78 16.20 -6.31
C PRO A 46 5.59 14.90 -6.33
N VAL A 47 5.55 14.20 -7.46
CA VAL A 47 6.48 13.09 -7.75
C VAL A 47 7.89 13.64 -7.93
N LEU A 48 8.90 12.98 -7.38
CA LEU A 48 10.29 13.43 -7.45
C LEU A 48 11.11 12.45 -8.28
N LEU A 49 11.92 12.96 -9.21
CA LEU A 49 12.98 12.21 -9.88
C LEU A 49 14.33 12.83 -9.55
N PHE A 50 15.20 12.06 -8.92
CA PHE A 50 16.60 12.40 -8.66
C PHE A 50 17.45 11.88 -9.83
N ASP A 51 18.03 12.80 -10.61
CA ASP A 51 18.73 12.45 -11.85
C ASP A 51 20.16 11.95 -11.62
N LYS A 52 20.81 12.32 -10.50
CA LYS A 52 22.20 11.95 -10.23
C LYS A 52 22.35 11.39 -8.84
N ILE A 53 22.60 10.08 -8.76
CA ILE A 53 22.80 9.40 -7.48
C ILE A 53 24.29 9.22 -7.23
N LYS A 54 24.76 9.74 -6.10
CA LYS A 54 26.17 9.68 -5.71
C LYS A 54 26.65 8.23 -5.64
N GLY A 55 27.74 7.94 -6.33
CA GLY A 55 28.32 6.60 -6.43
C GLY A 55 27.68 5.68 -7.49
N TYR A 56 26.63 6.12 -8.20
CA TYR A 56 25.92 5.33 -9.21
C TYR A 56 25.75 6.12 -10.51
N SER A 57 26.74 6.05 -11.41
CA SER A 57 26.83 6.91 -12.61
C SER A 57 25.67 6.80 -13.58
N ILE A 58 25.01 5.63 -13.65
CA ILE A 58 23.87 5.39 -14.55
C ILE A 58 22.52 5.45 -13.84
N ALA A 59 22.49 5.36 -12.52
CA ALA A 59 21.21 5.22 -11.81
C ALA A 59 20.53 6.58 -11.60
N ARG A 60 19.21 6.53 -11.59
CA ARG A 60 18.31 7.59 -11.12
C ARG A 60 17.43 7.03 -10.00
N ASP A 61 16.72 7.88 -9.31
CA ASP A 61 15.75 7.50 -8.28
C ASP A 61 14.43 8.23 -8.48
N ILE A 62 13.30 7.56 -8.29
CA ILE A 62 11.96 8.12 -8.27
C ILE A 62 11.32 7.83 -6.91
N SER A 63 10.62 8.83 -6.36
CA SER A 63 9.89 8.72 -5.10
C SER A 63 8.61 9.55 -5.11
N ASN A 64 7.76 9.40 -4.09
CA ASN A 64 6.48 10.11 -3.93
C ASN A 64 5.47 9.87 -5.06
N VAL A 65 5.59 8.77 -5.81
CA VAL A 65 4.71 8.42 -6.93
C VAL A 65 3.25 8.32 -6.47
N PHE A 66 3.03 7.75 -5.28
CA PHE A 66 1.70 7.59 -4.68
C PHE A 66 1.44 8.53 -3.49
N ALA A 67 2.28 9.55 -3.28
CA ALA A 67 2.20 10.41 -2.10
C ALA A 67 1.00 11.36 -2.09
N ASN A 68 0.36 11.63 -3.23
CA ASN A 68 -0.66 12.68 -3.35
C ASN A 68 -1.92 12.19 -4.06
N ASP A 69 -3.06 12.26 -3.36
CA ASP A 69 -4.38 11.81 -3.82
C ASP A 69 -4.98 12.63 -4.97
N ALA A 70 -4.44 13.81 -5.26
CA ALA A 70 -4.77 14.57 -6.45
C ALA A 70 -3.90 14.18 -7.65
N ILE A 71 -2.84 13.39 -7.47
CA ILE A 71 -1.85 13.07 -8.52
C ILE A 71 -1.97 11.61 -8.95
N TYR A 72 -1.67 10.65 -8.08
CA TYR A 72 -1.55 9.25 -8.50
C TYR A 72 -2.86 8.65 -9.04
N PRO A 73 -4.08 9.01 -8.58
CA PRO A 73 -5.30 8.47 -9.15
C PRO A 73 -5.47 8.84 -10.63
N LYS A 74 -4.89 9.99 -11.05
CA LYS A 74 -4.91 10.42 -12.45
C LYS A 74 -4.26 9.37 -13.35
N LEU A 75 -3.26 8.62 -12.87
CA LEU A 75 -2.63 7.50 -13.60
C LEU A 75 -3.66 6.44 -14.00
N PHE A 76 -4.73 6.25 -13.25
CA PHE A 76 -5.76 5.25 -13.53
C PHE A 76 -7.08 5.84 -14.06
N GLY A 77 -7.05 7.14 -14.42
CA GLY A 77 -8.25 7.86 -14.86
C GLY A 77 -9.27 8.00 -13.73
N ALA A 78 -8.78 8.19 -12.51
CA ALA A 78 -9.56 8.55 -11.33
C ALA A 78 -9.15 9.95 -10.86
N THR A 79 -10.03 10.59 -10.12
CA THR A 79 -9.87 11.95 -9.57
C THR A 79 -10.03 11.98 -8.05
N THR A 80 -10.49 10.88 -7.44
CA THR A 80 -10.73 10.78 -6.00
C THR A 80 -10.29 9.43 -5.44
N ARG A 81 -10.05 9.36 -4.12
CA ARG A 81 -9.82 8.12 -3.37
C ARG A 81 -10.93 7.09 -3.57
N LYS A 82 -12.18 7.55 -3.67
CA LYS A 82 -13.34 6.70 -3.96
C LYS A 82 -13.24 6.05 -5.33
N GLU A 83 -12.97 6.82 -6.37
CA GLU A 83 -12.88 6.30 -7.73
C GLU A 83 -11.74 5.31 -7.91
N ILE A 84 -10.57 5.57 -7.32
CA ILE A 84 -9.45 4.63 -7.41
C ILE A 84 -9.74 3.33 -6.64
N MET A 85 -10.37 3.40 -5.46
CA MET A 85 -10.83 2.20 -4.74
C MET A 85 -11.84 1.40 -5.58
N ARG A 86 -12.79 2.07 -6.26
CA ARG A 86 -13.76 1.39 -7.14
C ARG A 86 -13.13 0.74 -8.36
N LYS A 87 -12.10 1.36 -8.94
CA LYS A 87 -11.31 0.75 -10.01
C LYS A 87 -10.53 -0.47 -9.52
N ALA A 88 -9.91 -0.38 -8.33
CA ALA A 88 -9.25 -1.53 -7.70
C ALA A 88 -10.25 -2.67 -7.42
N HIS A 89 -11.46 -2.36 -6.95
CA HIS A 89 -12.53 -3.35 -6.76
C HIS A 89 -12.95 -4.00 -8.09
N ALA A 90 -13.14 -3.20 -9.15
CA ALA A 90 -13.45 -3.73 -10.48
C ALA A 90 -12.33 -4.62 -11.03
N ALA A 91 -11.07 -4.24 -10.83
CA ALA A 91 -9.89 -5.01 -11.24
C ALA A 91 -9.75 -6.33 -10.47
N LEU A 92 -10.10 -6.33 -9.18
CA LEU A 92 -10.14 -7.54 -8.36
C LEU A 92 -11.19 -8.54 -8.85
N LEU A 93 -12.36 -8.05 -9.27
CA LEU A 93 -13.43 -8.89 -9.81
C LEU A 93 -13.19 -9.33 -11.26
N ASN A 94 -12.42 -8.54 -12.02
CA ASN A 94 -12.15 -8.76 -13.44
C ASN A 94 -10.64 -8.68 -13.72
N PRO A 95 -9.84 -9.63 -13.20
CA PRO A 95 -8.41 -9.67 -13.45
C PRO A 95 -8.13 -9.83 -14.95
N ILE A 96 -7.09 -9.15 -15.46
CA ILE A 96 -6.57 -9.33 -16.81
C ILE A 96 -5.25 -10.10 -16.70
N PRO A 97 -5.21 -11.39 -17.07
CA PRO A 97 -4.02 -12.23 -16.88
C PRO A 97 -2.76 -11.64 -17.51
N PRO A 98 -1.58 -11.87 -16.90
CA PRO A 98 -0.32 -11.40 -17.45
C PRO A 98 0.01 -12.08 -18.78
N LYS A 99 0.83 -11.41 -19.60
CA LYS A 99 1.25 -11.88 -20.91
C LYS A 99 2.73 -12.20 -20.91
N VAL A 100 3.09 -13.43 -21.27
CA VAL A 100 4.50 -13.82 -21.46
C VAL A 100 5.03 -13.23 -22.77
N VAL A 101 6.15 -12.51 -22.69
CA VAL A 101 6.88 -11.95 -23.82
C VAL A 101 8.24 -12.64 -23.99
N GLN A 102 8.81 -12.58 -25.21
CA GLN A 102 10.08 -13.24 -25.53
C GLN A 102 11.31 -12.42 -25.12
N SER A 103 11.19 -11.10 -25.13
CA SER A 103 12.25 -10.15 -24.78
C SER A 103 11.67 -8.99 -23.97
N ALA A 104 12.47 -8.42 -23.08
CA ALA A 104 12.03 -7.36 -22.19
C ALA A 104 13.15 -6.34 -21.95
N PRO A 105 12.83 -5.04 -21.80
CA PRO A 105 13.82 -4.01 -21.47
C PRO A 105 14.63 -4.31 -20.21
N VAL A 106 14.01 -4.91 -19.19
CA VAL A 106 14.72 -5.26 -17.94
C VAL A 106 15.89 -6.24 -18.16
N GLN A 107 15.96 -6.92 -19.31
CA GLN A 107 17.00 -7.90 -19.62
C GLN A 107 18.07 -7.41 -20.61
N GLU A 108 18.14 -6.10 -20.88
CA GLU A 108 19.15 -5.51 -21.77
C GLU A 108 20.59 -5.72 -21.28
N VAL A 109 20.80 -5.64 -19.96
CA VAL A 109 22.06 -5.97 -19.30
C VAL A 109 21.83 -7.11 -18.31
N CYS A 110 22.75 -8.07 -18.25
CA CYS A 110 22.64 -9.24 -17.39
C CYS A 110 23.99 -9.59 -16.74
N TYR A 111 24.00 -9.63 -15.41
CA TYR A 111 25.12 -10.10 -14.59
C TYR A 111 24.75 -11.44 -13.96
N THR A 112 25.48 -12.51 -14.28
CA THR A 112 25.28 -13.85 -13.69
C THR A 112 26.53 -14.38 -12.97
N LYS A 113 27.56 -13.53 -12.85
CA LYS A 113 28.85 -13.79 -12.20
C LYS A 113 29.27 -12.52 -11.49
N ASP A 114 30.10 -12.67 -10.45
CA ASP A 114 30.62 -11.55 -9.65
C ASP A 114 29.52 -10.58 -9.18
N ILE A 115 28.37 -11.15 -8.81
CA ILE A 115 27.18 -10.42 -8.41
C ILE A 115 27.51 -9.58 -7.18
N ASP A 116 27.29 -8.27 -7.29
CA ASP A 116 27.42 -7.33 -6.19
C ASP A 116 26.25 -6.34 -6.24
N ILE A 117 25.29 -6.58 -5.36
CA ILE A 117 24.05 -5.82 -5.27
C ILE A 117 24.34 -4.35 -4.96
N PHE A 118 25.26 -4.07 -4.03
CA PHE A 118 25.53 -2.70 -3.59
C PHE A 118 26.32 -1.91 -4.63
N SER A 119 27.11 -2.55 -5.50
CA SER A 119 27.75 -1.83 -6.61
C SER A 119 26.79 -1.53 -7.76
N THR A 120 25.68 -2.26 -7.87
CA THR A 120 24.76 -2.21 -9.01
C THR A 120 23.49 -1.40 -8.74
N ILE A 121 22.98 -1.43 -7.51
CA ILE A 121 21.66 -0.87 -7.15
C ILE A 121 21.83 0.19 -6.04
N PRO A 122 21.27 1.41 -6.21
CA PRO A 122 21.39 2.49 -5.24
C PRO A 122 20.43 2.32 -4.05
N ILE A 123 20.57 1.24 -3.28
CA ILE A 123 19.75 0.98 -2.09
C ILE A 123 19.89 2.13 -1.08
N LEU A 124 18.79 2.65 -0.54
CA LEU A 124 18.84 3.75 0.41
C LEU A 124 19.24 3.29 1.82
N LYS A 125 19.84 4.21 2.58
CA LYS A 125 19.76 4.23 4.05
C LYS A 125 18.80 5.36 4.44
N HIS A 126 17.71 5.06 5.13
CA HIS A 126 16.61 6.00 5.35
C HIS A 126 16.83 6.89 6.57
N THR A 127 17.25 6.30 7.70
CA THR A 127 17.58 7.05 8.93
C THR A 127 18.96 6.66 9.45
N GLU A 128 19.50 7.42 10.38
CA GLU A 128 20.81 7.12 10.98
C GLU A 128 20.82 5.77 11.70
N GLU A 129 19.69 5.41 12.30
CA GLU A 129 19.44 4.21 13.09
C GLU A 129 19.20 2.94 12.25
N ASP A 130 19.02 3.08 10.93
CA ASP A 130 18.85 1.92 10.06
C ASP A 130 20.01 0.93 10.25
N ALA A 131 19.68 -0.36 10.35
CA ALA A 131 20.64 -1.46 10.47
C ALA A 131 21.58 -1.60 9.28
N GLY A 132 21.27 -0.94 8.17
CA GLY A 132 22.05 -0.93 6.95
C GLY A 132 21.29 -0.24 5.83
N ARG A 133 21.63 -0.59 4.59
CA ARG A 133 20.91 -0.12 3.41
C ARG A 133 19.84 -1.15 3.08
N ILE A 134 18.57 -0.77 3.23
CA ILE A 134 17.43 -1.70 3.23
C ILE A 134 16.54 -1.41 2.03
N LEU A 135 16.13 -2.46 1.32
CA LEU A 135 15.20 -2.33 0.22
C LEU A 135 13.76 -2.43 0.73
N GLY A 136 13.04 -1.31 0.76
CA GLY A 136 11.60 -1.27 1.05
C GLY A 136 10.71 -1.36 -0.20
N GLY A 137 11.22 -0.94 -1.37
CA GLY A 137 10.46 -0.70 -2.61
C GLY A 137 10.53 -1.79 -3.69
N LEU A 138 10.74 -3.05 -3.33
CA LEU A 138 10.79 -4.16 -4.30
C LEU A 138 9.51 -4.98 -4.31
N ASN A 139 9.19 -5.60 -5.46
CA ASN A 139 8.12 -6.59 -5.57
C ASN A 139 8.71 -7.98 -5.75
N VAL A 140 8.48 -8.86 -4.77
CA VAL A 140 8.80 -10.29 -4.88
C VAL A 140 7.74 -10.95 -5.75
N LEU A 141 8.14 -11.71 -6.76
CA LEU A 141 7.23 -12.45 -7.64
C LEU A 141 7.49 -13.96 -7.53
N VAL A 142 6.43 -14.71 -7.24
CA VAL A 142 6.42 -16.18 -7.20
C VAL A 142 5.24 -16.72 -8.03
N SER A 143 5.46 -17.81 -8.76
CA SER A 143 4.44 -18.43 -9.63
C SER A 143 4.65 -19.93 -9.78
N GLY A 144 3.90 -20.56 -10.70
CA GLY A 144 3.98 -21.98 -11.03
C GLY A 144 3.47 -22.87 -9.89
N LYS A 145 4.14 -24.02 -9.68
CA LYS A 145 3.74 -25.00 -8.65
C LYS A 145 3.69 -24.41 -7.24
N TYR A 146 4.49 -23.36 -6.98
CA TYR A 146 4.62 -22.75 -5.67
C TYR A 146 3.39 -21.93 -5.27
N PHE A 147 2.59 -21.49 -6.25
CA PHE A 147 1.38 -20.69 -6.01
C PHE A 147 0.20 -21.15 -6.86
N ASN A 148 0.01 -22.47 -7.01
CA ASN A 148 -1.11 -23.08 -7.74
C ASN A 148 -1.32 -22.50 -9.17
N ASN A 149 -0.23 -22.20 -9.87
CA ASN A 149 -0.20 -21.55 -11.20
C ASN A 149 -0.74 -20.12 -11.25
N GLY A 150 -1.05 -19.50 -10.11
CA GLY A 150 -1.30 -18.08 -10.01
C GLY A 150 0.00 -17.27 -9.98
N PHE A 151 -0.15 -15.98 -9.66
CA PHE A 151 0.98 -15.07 -9.45
C PHE A 151 0.82 -14.40 -8.10
N GLU A 152 1.76 -14.68 -7.22
CA GLU A 152 1.95 -13.96 -5.97
C GLU A 152 2.91 -12.81 -6.24
N ILE A 153 2.49 -11.59 -5.91
CA ILE A 153 3.35 -10.42 -5.93
C ILE A 153 3.16 -9.59 -4.68
N SER A 154 4.26 -9.26 -4.00
CA SER A 154 4.17 -8.49 -2.76
C SER A 154 5.39 -7.61 -2.48
N PHE A 155 5.17 -6.52 -1.73
CA PHE A 155 6.28 -5.75 -1.14
C PHE A 155 6.88 -6.49 0.04
N LYS A 156 8.16 -6.86 -0.06
CA LYS A 156 8.92 -7.46 1.04
C LYS A 156 10.20 -6.68 1.28
N ARG A 157 10.30 -6.12 2.49
CA ARG A 157 11.56 -5.55 2.97
C ARG A 157 12.67 -6.59 2.85
N THR A 158 13.83 -6.16 2.37
CA THR A 158 14.98 -7.03 2.12
C THR A 158 16.27 -6.35 2.58
N HIS A 159 17.08 -7.05 3.37
CA HIS A 159 18.43 -6.59 3.73
C HIS A 159 19.46 -7.45 3.04
N PHE A 160 20.25 -6.86 2.15
CA PHE A 160 21.46 -7.52 1.67
C PHE A 160 22.57 -7.37 2.70
N GLN A 161 23.14 -8.49 3.14
CA GLN A 161 24.22 -8.52 4.13
C GLN A 161 25.53 -9.04 3.51
N GLY A 162 25.44 -9.63 2.32
CA GLY A 162 26.57 -9.92 1.44
C GLY A 162 26.38 -9.30 0.07
N LYS A 163 27.31 -9.61 -0.84
CA LYS A 163 27.28 -9.13 -2.22
C LYS A 163 26.10 -9.71 -3.01
N ASP A 164 25.71 -10.94 -2.71
CA ASP A 164 24.74 -11.74 -3.45
C ASP A 164 23.73 -12.47 -2.54
N TRP A 165 23.68 -12.13 -1.25
CA TRP A 165 22.73 -12.75 -0.32
C TRP A 165 22.22 -11.77 0.73
N GLY A 166 21.02 -12.07 1.23
CA GLY A 166 20.34 -11.25 2.20
C GLY A 166 19.18 -11.97 2.88
N THR A 167 18.33 -11.18 3.52
CA THR A 167 17.08 -11.61 4.14
C THR A 167 15.88 -11.08 3.37
N ILE A 168 14.80 -11.87 3.29
CA ILE A 168 13.49 -11.41 2.83
C ILE A 168 12.50 -11.63 3.97
N MET A 169 11.75 -10.58 4.34
CA MET A 169 10.74 -10.67 5.38
C MET A 169 9.54 -11.52 4.96
N ALA A 170 9.54 -12.80 5.31
CA ALA A 170 8.45 -13.71 4.98
C ALA A 170 7.62 -14.10 6.20
N GLY A 171 6.87 -13.15 6.75
CA GLY A 171 5.96 -13.41 7.87
C GLY A 171 4.98 -14.54 7.58
N ASP A 172 4.75 -15.42 8.57
CA ASP A 172 3.99 -16.67 8.46
C ASP A 172 2.54 -16.51 7.98
N HIS A 173 1.99 -15.31 8.13
CA HIS A 173 0.65 -14.94 7.67
C HIS A 173 0.60 -14.72 6.15
N THR A 174 1.70 -14.24 5.56
CA THR A 174 1.78 -13.82 4.15
C THR A 174 1.75 -14.98 3.17
N HIS A 175 1.44 -14.72 1.90
CA HIS A 175 1.52 -15.75 0.84
C HIS A 175 2.92 -16.40 0.78
N ILE A 176 3.99 -15.61 0.74
CA ILE A 176 5.37 -16.11 0.75
C ILE A 176 5.67 -16.96 2.00
N GLY A 177 5.24 -16.52 3.19
CA GLY A 177 5.43 -17.30 4.41
C GLY A 177 4.74 -18.67 4.35
N LYS A 178 3.51 -18.72 3.82
CA LYS A 178 2.78 -19.98 3.58
C LYS A 178 3.49 -20.87 2.54
N ILE A 179 3.99 -20.28 1.45
CA ILE A 179 4.77 -20.95 0.41
C ILE A 179 6.03 -21.59 1.04
N ILE A 180 6.81 -20.83 1.81
CA ILE A 180 8.01 -21.34 2.50
C ILE A 180 7.68 -22.52 3.42
N ARG A 181 6.56 -22.44 4.16
CA ARG A 181 6.12 -23.53 5.04
C ARG A 181 5.73 -24.78 4.26
N GLN A 182 5.03 -24.61 3.14
CA GLN A 182 4.57 -25.72 2.30
C GLN A 182 5.74 -26.43 1.59
N PHE A 183 6.72 -25.67 1.11
CA PHE A 183 7.87 -26.17 0.34
C PHE A 183 9.15 -26.20 1.17
N ARG A 184 9.02 -26.47 2.48
CA ARG A 184 10.15 -26.49 3.41
C ARG A 184 11.16 -27.59 3.01
N GLY A 185 12.43 -27.22 2.94
CA GLY A 185 13.50 -28.09 2.45
C GLY A 185 13.80 -27.92 0.96
N GLU A 186 13.02 -27.14 0.22
CA GLU A 186 13.28 -26.79 -1.18
C GLU A 186 13.87 -25.38 -1.31
N HIS A 187 14.59 -25.13 -2.40
CA HIS A 187 14.84 -23.78 -2.89
C HIS A 187 13.65 -23.33 -3.72
N ILE A 188 13.13 -22.14 -3.42
CA ILE A 188 11.98 -21.58 -4.14
C ILE A 188 12.52 -20.50 -5.09
N PRO A 189 12.46 -20.70 -6.42
CA PRO A 189 12.86 -19.69 -7.40
C PRO A 189 11.97 -18.46 -7.29
N VAL A 190 12.57 -17.28 -7.16
CA VAL A 190 11.87 -16.00 -7.05
C VAL A 190 12.60 -14.90 -7.81
N THR A 191 11.89 -13.83 -8.14
CA THR A 191 12.51 -12.59 -8.61
C THR A 191 12.12 -11.41 -7.73
N LEU A 192 13.08 -10.52 -7.48
CA LEU A 192 12.86 -9.22 -6.83
C LEU A 192 12.87 -8.15 -7.92
N ASN A 193 11.71 -7.59 -8.23
CA ASN A 193 11.52 -6.65 -9.33
C ASN A 193 11.43 -5.22 -8.78
N LEU A 194 12.22 -4.30 -9.33
CA LEU A 194 12.34 -2.93 -8.84
C LEU A 194 11.81 -1.93 -9.86
N CYS A 195 11.12 -0.90 -9.36
CA CYS A 195 10.52 0.15 -10.17
C CYS A 195 9.60 -0.42 -11.27
N THR A 196 8.70 -1.30 -10.84
CA THR A 196 7.69 -1.96 -11.69
C THR A 196 6.59 -0.97 -12.11
N PRO A 197 5.69 -1.32 -13.05
CA PRO A 197 4.58 -0.45 -13.43
C PRO A 197 3.73 -0.01 -12.23
N PRO A 198 3.15 1.21 -12.23
CA PRO A 198 2.39 1.71 -11.08
C PRO A 198 1.27 0.77 -10.59
N ALA A 199 0.55 0.10 -11.50
CA ALA A 199 -0.50 -0.84 -11.13
C ALA A 199 0.04 -2.07 -10.37
N VAL A 200 1.25 -2.52 -10.74
CA VAL A 200 1.92 -3.66 -10.09
C VAL A 200 2.27 -3.31 -8.66
N ASN A 201 2.79 -2.10 -8.41
CA ASN A 201 3.04 -1.62 -7.05
C ASN A 201 1.76 -1.59 -6.20
N LEU A 202 0.66 -1.03 -6.71
CA LEU A 202 -0.60 -0.99 -5.95
C LEU A 202 -1.16 -2.39 -5.66
N ALA A 203 -1.09 -3.31 -6.62
CA ALA A 203 -1.52 -4.69 -6.41
C ALA A 203 -0.65 -5.40 -5.37
N ALA A 204 0.67 -5.23 -5.45
CA ALA A 204 1.64 -5.84 -4.53
C ALA A 204 1.51 -5.34 -3.09
N GLY A 205 1.06 -4.10 -2.91
CA GLY A 205 0.83 -3.53 -1.58
C GLY A 205 -0.50 -3.99 -0.97
N GLY A 206 -1.61 -3.82 -1.70
CA GLY A 206 -2.94 -3.88 -1.10
C GLY A 206 -3.69 -5.22 -1.25
N SER A 207 -3.20 -6.17 -2.07
CA SER A 207 -3.94 -7.41 -2.40
C SER A 207 -3.83 -8.51 -1.34
N TYR A 208 -3.99 -8.15 -0.06
CA TYR A 208 -3.72 -9.08 1.04
C TYR A 208 -4.91 -9.18 2.01
N MET A 209 -5.91 -9.96 1.62
CA MET A 209 -7.03 -10.41 2.45
C MET A 209 -7.40 -11.84 2.02
N HIS A 210 -6.99 -12.86 2.79
CA HIS A 210 -7.10 -14.27 2.39
C HIS A 210 -8.48 -14.74 1.88
N PRO A 211 -9.63 -14.33 2.46
CA PRO A 211 -10.94 -14.68 1.92
C PRO A 211 -11.24 -14.14 0.51
N ILE A 212 -10.53 -13.10 0.09
CA ILE A 212 -10.70 -12.43 -1.20
C ILE A 212 -9.56 -12.80 -2.15
N THR A 213 -8.35 -12.89 -1.62
CA THR A 213 -7.12 -13.21 -2.35
C THR A 213 -6.46 -14.46 -1.76
N PRO A 214 -7.00 -15.67 -2.01
CA PRO A 214 -6.40 -16.91 -1.53
C PRO A 214 -5.15 -17.31 -2.35
N ILE A 215 -4.40 -18.30 -1.86
CA ILE A 215 -3.30 -18.93 -2.62
C ILE A 215 -3.83 -19.42 -3.98
N GLY A 216 -3.12 -19.08 -5.06
CA GLY A 216 -3.55 -19.37 -6.43
C GLY A 216 -4.27 -18.21 -7.12
N SER A 217 -4.47 -17.08 -6.42
CA SER A 217 -4.94 -15.85 -7.05
C SER A 217 -3.94 -15.32 -8.08
N ASP A 218 -4.42 -14.46 -8.97
CA ASP A 218 -3.58 -13.77 -9.95
C ASP A 218 -3.47 -12.29 -9.59
N GLU A 219 -2.54 -11.97 -8.67
CA GLU A 219 -2.33 -10.60 -8.20
C GLU A 219 -1.74 -9.71 -9.31
N LEU A 220 -0.98 -10.29 -10.26
CA LEU A 220 -0.62 -9.60 -11.50
C LEU A 220 -1.83 -9.34 -12.39
N GLY A 221 -2.79 -10.26 -12.39
CA GLY A 221 -4.10 -10.09 -13.04
C GLY A 221 -4.86 -8.88 -12.51
N PHE A 222 -4.81 -8.63 -11.21
CA PHE A 222 -5.40 -7.42 -10.60
C PHE A 222 -4.70 -6.15 -11.07
N ALA A 223 -3.37 -6.15 -11.13
CA ALA A 223 -2.62 -5.04 -11.71
C ALA A 223 -3.01 -4.81 -13.18
N GLY A 224 -3.14 -5.89 -13.96
CA GLY A 224 -3.59 -5.85 -15.35
C GLY A 224 -4.98 -5.23 -15.50
N GLY A 225 -5.92 -5.64 -14.64
CA GLY A 225 -7.28 -5.08 -14.60
C GLY A 225 -7.30 -3.59 -14.25
N LEU A 226 -6.43 -3.15 -13.34
CA LEU A 226 -6.35 -1.74 -12.93
C LEU A 226 -5.75 -0.85 -14.03
N GLN A 227 -4.69 -1.30 -14.72
CA GLN A 227 -4.09 -0.54 -15.83
C GLN A 227 -4.88 -0.70 -17.16
N GLY A 228 -5.76 -1.69 -17.26
CA GLY A 228 -6.58 -1.97 -18.44
C GLY A 228 -5.87 -2.79 -19.54
N SER A 229 -4.69 -3.34 -19.27
CA SER A 229 -3.91 -4.16 -20.20
C SER A 229 -3.11 -5.22 -19.44
N PRO A 230 -2.79 -6.38 -20.04
CA PRO A 230 -1.95 -7.39 -19.42
C PRO A 230 -0.62 -6.82 -18.90
N VAL A 231 -0.20 -7.24 -17.72
CA VAL A 231 1.18 -7.02 -17.27
C VAL A 231 2.09 -7.95 -18.07
N GLU A 232 3.09 -7.41 -18.75
CA GLU A 232 4.05 -8.21 -19.50
C GLU A 232 5.10 -8.82 -18.56
N ILE A 233 5.33 -10.12 -18.71
CA ILE A 233 6.33 -10.88 -17.95
C ILE A 233 7.27 -11.62 -18.90
N VAL A 234 8.52 -11.78 -18.49
CA VAL A 234 9.56 -12.48 -19.26
C VAL A 234 10.17 -13.59 -18.41
N ARG A 235 10.63 -14.68 -19.02
CA ARG A 235 11.35 -15.73 -18.28
C ARG A 235 12.65 -15.17 -17.71
N ALA A 236 12.92 -15.47 -16.45
CA ALA A 236 14.17 -15.12 -15.79
C ALA A 236 15.36 -15.82 -16.50
N LYS A 237 16.56 -15.25 -16.41
CA LYS A 237 17.78 -15.77 -17.05
C LYS A 237 18.45 -16.90 -16.26
N THR A 238 18.36 -16.88 -14.93
CA THR A 238 19.11 -17.79 -14.04
C THR A 238 18.21 -18.66 -13.16
N GLN A 239 16.89 -18.43 -13.18
CA GLN A 239 15.91 -19.14 -12.36
C GLN A 239 14.70 -19.59 -13.19
N ASP A 240 14.04 -20.69 -12.80
CA ASP A 240 12.74 -21.07 -13.36
C ASP A 240 11.63 -20.21 -12.74
N ALA A 241 11.66 -18.92 -13.08
CA ALA A 241 10.77 -17.88 -12.59
C ALA A 241 10.46 -16.89 -13.71
N TYR A 242 9.60 -15.91 -13.41
CA TYR A 242 9.31 -14.79 -14.28
C TYR A 242 9.85 -13.49 -13.68
N ALA A 243 10.15 -12.52 -14.54
CA ALA A 243 10.46 -11.14 -14.19
C ALA A 243 9.39 -10.22 -14.81
N ILE A 244 9.13 -9.07 -14.18
CA ILE A 244 8.24 -8.04 -14.74
C ILE A 244 8.97 -7.36 -15.89
N ALA A 245 8.46 -7.49 -17.12
CA ALA A 245 9.20 -7.09 -18.32
C ALA A 245 9.58 -5.60 -18.33
N GLN A 246 8.70 -4.76 -17.77
CA GLN A 246 8.86 -3.31 -17.73
C GLN A 246 9.55 -2.79 -16.46
N ALA A 247 10.03 -3.65 -15.57
CA ALA A 247 10.85 -3.24 -14.42
C ALA A 247 12.17 -2.56 -14.86
N GLU A 248 12.81 -1.87 -13.93
CA GLU A 248 14.10 -1.22 -14.16
C GLU A 248 15.27 -2.13 -13.81
N TRP A 249 15.12 -2.89 -12.72
CA TRP A 249 15.99 -4.00 -12.34
C TRP A 249 15.16 -5.23 -11.94
N THR A 250 15.75 -6.40 -12.14
CA THR A 250 15.31 -7.64 -11.51
C THR A 250 16.52 -8.35 -10.89
N ILE A 251 16.43 -8.67 -9.60
CA ILE A 251 17.35 -9.59 -8.93
C ILE A 251 16.73 -10.98 -9.00
N GLU A 252 17.41 -11.91 -9.65
CA GLU A 252 16.94 -13.28 -9.83
C GLU A 252 17.64 -14.19 -8.83
N GLY A 253 16.89 -15.04 -8.12
CA GLY A 253 17.47 -15.88 -7.09
C GLY A 253 16.50 -16.91 -6.52
N TYR A 254 16.82 -17.40 -5.34
CA TYR A 254 15.95 -18.33 -4.63
C TYR A 254 15.87 -18.01 -3.15
N ILE A 255 14.73 -18.34 -2.57
CA ILE A 255 14.53 -18.38 -1.12
C ILE A 255 15.02 -19.75 -0.63
N ASP A 256 15.98 -19.74 0.31
CA ASP A 256 16.45 -20.95 0.99
C ASP A 256 15.57 -21.22 2.21
N THR A 257 14.62 -22.15 2.07
CA THR A 257 13.64 -22.47 3.11
C THR A 257 14.24 -23.21 4.32
N THR A 258 15.53 -23.57 4.28
CA THR A 258 16.24 -24.23 5.37
C THR A 258 16.99 -23.25 6.27
N GLN A 259 17.17 -22.00 5.83
CA GLN A 259 17.97 -21.00 6.52
C GLN A 259 17.14 -19.77 6.90
N ASN A 260 17.01 -19.54 8.20
CA ASN A 260 16.67 -18.22 8.74
C ASN A 260 17.93 -17.58 9.30
N ILE A 261 18.14 -16.30 9.01
CA ILE A 261 19.30 -15.51 9.45
C ILE A 261 18.83 -14.17 10.00
N TRP A 262 19.65 -13.56 10.85
CA TRP A 262 19.32 -12.27 11.46
C TRP A 262 19.38 -11.15 10.44
N GLU A 263 18.37 -10.27 10.45
CA GLU A 263 18.30 -9.09 9.59
C GLU A 263 19.36 -8.03 9.93
N SER A 264 20.16 -8.17 10.99
CA SER A 264 21.26 -7.25 11.28
C SER A 264 22.38 -7.94 12.05
N GLU A 265 23.60 -7.42 11.87
CA GLU A 265 24.77 -7.91 12.60
C GLU A 265 24.61 -7.71 14.11
N LYS A 266 24.05 -6.56 14.53
CA LYS A 266 23.80 -6.26 15.94
C LYS A 266 22.86 -7.28 16.60
N ALA A 267 21.78 -7.67 15.91
CA ALA A 267 20.88 -8.72 16.40
C ALA A 267 21.58 -10.09 16.43
N ALA A 268 22.39 -10.39 15.41
CA ALA A 268 23.15 -11.63 15.33
C ALA A 268 24.13 -11.79 16.50
N GLN A 269 24.88 -10.75 16.82
CA GLN A 269 25.84 -10.74 17.93
C GLN A 269 25.14 -10.84 19.29
N ALA A 270 24.00 -10.17 19.45
CA ALA A 270 23.24 -10.19 20.70
C ALA A 270 22.38 -11.46 20.89
N GLY A 271 22.06 -12.17 19.81
CA GLY A 271 21.16 -13.33 19.81
C GLY A 271 19.69 -12.99 20.09
N LYS A 272 19.31 -11.70 20.02
CA LYS A 272 17.95 -11.21 20.31
C LYS A 272 17.67 -9.93 19.53
N TRP A 273 16.40 -9.71 19.16
CA TRP A 273 15.99 -8.67 18.22
C TRP A 273 15.80 -7.29 18.89
N GLU A 274 15.45 -7.27 20.17
CA GLU A 274 15.01 -6.10 20.95
C GLU A 274 16.10 -5.02 21.12
N VAL A 275 17.37 -5.36 20.82
CA VAL A 275 18.51 -4.45 20.95
C VAL A 275 18.96 -3.86 19.61
N ALA A 276 18.33 -4.25 18.51
CA ALA A 276 18.76 -3.93 17.16
C ALA A 276 17.61 -3.29 16.37
N PRO A 277 17.49 -1.93 16.40
CA PRO A 277 16.58 -1.24 15.49
C PRO A 277 16.95 -1.60 14.04
N TYR A 278 15.95 -1.64 13.17
CA TYR A 278 16.09 -2.11 11.80
C TYR A 278 15.91 -1.00 10.76
N PHE A 279 14.69 -0.51 10.52
CA PHE A 279 14.38 0.68 9.70
C PHE A 279 12.97 1.17 10.05
N PRO A 280 12.54 2.36 9.59
CA PRO A 280 11.17 2.83 9.81
C PRO A 280 10.12 1.85 9.27
N GLU A 281 9.13 1.53 10.10
CA GLU A 281 7.98 0.69 9.74
C GLU A 281 6.73 1.52 9.46
N TYR A 282 5.72 0.90 8.85
CA TYR A 282 4.45 1.55 8.49
C TYR A 282 3.76 2.24 9.68
N THR A 283 3.98 1.73 10.90
CA THR A 283 3.42 2.29 12.15
C THR A 283 4.07 3.60 12.59
N GLY A 284 5.24 3.95 12.05
CA GLY A 284 6.01 5.15 12.41
C GLY A 284 7.09 4.92 13.46
N TYR A 285 7.26 3.69 13.91
CA TYR A 285 8.35 3.28 14.78
C TYR A 285 9.44 2.60 13.97
N LEU A 286 10.66 2.54 14.50
CA LEU A 286 11.68 1.65 13.95
C LEU A 286 11.28 0.21 14.25
N GLY A 287 11.36 -0.65 13.23
CA GLY A 287 11.15 -2.08 13.39
C GLY A 287 12.28 -2.76 14.16
N GLY A 288 11.98 -3.93 14.73
CA GLY A 288 12.98 -4.83 15.29
C GLY A 288 13.64 -5.70 14.20
N SER A 289 14.96 -5.94 14.34
CA SER A 289 15.71 -6.84 13.46
C SER A 289 15.45 -8.30 13.85
N VAL A 290 14.61 -9.00 13.10
CA VAL A 290 14.21 -10.38 13.41
C VAL A 290 15.08 -11.40 12.67
N LYS A 291 14.86 -12.68 12.98
CA LYS A 291 15.44 -13.79 12.23
C LYS A 291 14.45 -14.21 11.15
N THR A 292 14.81 -14.05 9.88
CA THR A 292 13.92 -14.30 8.74
C THR A 292 14.64 -15.03 7.61
N THR A 293 13.91 -15.38 6.56
CA THR A 293 14.38 -16.34 5.55
C THR A 293 15.47 -15.76 4.66
N LYS A 294 16.49 -16.60 4.40
CA LYS A 294 17.62 -16.26 3.54
C LYS A 294 17.21 -16.25 2.07
N PHE A 295 17.67 -15.24 1.36
CA PHE A 295 17.63 -15.13 -0.09
C PHE A 295 19.04 -15.16 -0.67
N VAL A 296 19.21 -15.85 -1.79
CA VAL A 296 20.48 -15.93 -2.52
C VAL A 296 20.23 -15.52 -3.97
N ALA A 297 20.91 -14.46 -4.39
CA ALA A 297 20.91 -13.97 -5.76
C ALA A 297 21.78 -14.86 -6.65
N THR A 298 21.32 -15.03 -7.88
CA THR A 298 21.97 -15.81 -8.94
C THR A 298 22.13 -15.01 -10.22
N GLY A 299 21.46 -13.87 -10.34
CA GLY A 299 21.73 -12.88 -11.36
C GLY A 299 21.06 -11.53 -11.06
N ILE A 300 21.53 -10.49 -11.75
CA ILE A 300 20.88 -9.18 -11.81
C ILE A 300 20.67 -8.88 -13.30
N THR A 301 19.45 -8.49 -13.65
CA THR A 301 19.14 -7.93 -14.97
C THR A 301 18.65 -6.50 -14.82
N HIS A 302 18.99 -5.64 -15.77
CA HIS A 302 18.48 -4.27 -15.79
C HIS A 302 18.45 -3.66 -17.19
N ARG A 303 17.73 -2.54 -17.31
CA ARG A 303 17.75 -1.69 -18.51
C ARG A 303 19.11 -1.05 -18.71
N GLN A 304 19.58 -0.98 -19.95
CA GLN A 304 20.86 -0.35 -20.30
C GLN A 304 20.81 1.18 -20.15
N ASP A 305 19.68 1.79 -20.54
CA ASP A 305 19.53 3.25 -20.51
C ASP A 305 19.09 3.78 -19.13
N ARG A 306 20.09 4.20 -18.35
CA ARG A 306 19.94 4.96 -17.09
C ARG A 306 18.79 4.51 -16.18
N PRO A 307 18.87 3.28 -15.60
CA PRO A 307 17.78 2.67 -14.84
C PRO A 307 17.31 3.51 -13.64
N ILE A 308 16.01 3.46 -13.33
CA ILE A 308 15.37 4.26 -12.28
C ILE A 308 15.03 3.42 -11.05
N PHE A 309 15.51 3.78 -9.87
CA PHE A 309 15.22 3.08 -8.62
C PHE A 309 13.98 3.68 -7.99
N TYR A 310 13.12 2.87 -7.40
CA TYR A 310 11.90 3.35 -6.75
C TYR A 310 12.05 3.27 -5.23
N SER A 311 11.92 4.42 -4.57
CA SER A 311 12.20 4.61 -3.14
C SER A 311 10.95 5.06 -2.35
N PRO A 312 9.95 4.18 -2.15
CA PRO A 312 8.84 4.49 -1.26
C PRO A 312 9.33 4.56 0.19
N LEU A 313 8.82 5.53 0.95
CA LEU A 313 9.09 5.64 2.37
C LEU A 313 8.01 4.95 3.20
N ALA A 314 8.42 4.12 4.15
CA ALA A 314 7.54 3.68 5.22
C ALA A 314 7.11 4.90 6.08
N HIS A 315 5.93 4.82 6.69
CA HIS A 315 5.35 5.92 7.45
C HIS A 315 5.29 7.26 6.68
N SER A 316 4.83 7.18 5.42
CA SER A 316 4.52 8.32 4.54
C SER A 316 3.12 8.15 3.96
N ILE A 317 2.56 9.20 3.35
CA ILE A 317 1.28 9.09 2.65
C ILE A 317 1.38 8.15 1.46
N GLU A 318 2.53 8.09 0.78
CA GLU A 318 2.79 7.10 -0.26
C GLU A 318 2.71 5.66 0.29
N GLY A 319 3.32 5.40 1.45
CA GLY A 319 3.26 4.10 2.11
C GLY A 319 1.83 3.65 2.40
N ASP A 320 0.96 4.57 2.83
CA ASP A 320 -0.46 4.29 3.03
C ASP A 320 -1.19 4.07 1.68
N ASN A 321 -0.97 4.95 0.71
CA ASN A 321 -1.63 4.90 -0.61
C ASN A 321 -1.22 3.70 -1.47
N LEU A 322 -0.04 3.11 -1.26
CA LEU A 322 0.36 1.85 -1.88
C LEU A 322 -0.53 0.67 -1.45
N LEU A 323 -1.14 0.75 -0.27
CA LEU A 323 -1.89 -0.32 0.36
C LEU A 323 -3.41 -0.10 0.23
N VAL A 324 -3.87 1.13 0.46
CA VAL A 324 -5.30 1.46 0.67
C VAL A 324 -6.21 1.07 -0.50
N PRO A 325 -5.89 1.30 -1.79
CA PRO A 325 -6.85 1.05 -2.88
C PRO A 325 -7.35 -0.40 -2.95
N PHE A 326 -6.44 -1.37 -3.03
CA PHE A 326 -6.81 -2.80 -3.06
C PHE A 326 -7.25 -3.32 -1.69
N ARG A 327 -6.72 -2.76 -0.60
CA ARG A 327 -7.13 -3.13 0.76
C ARG A 327 -8.58 -2.76 1.02
N ALA A 328 -8.95 -1.51 0.76
CA ALA A 328 -10.32 -1.01 0.90
C ALA A 328 -11.26 -1.72 -0.07
N ALA A 329 -10.83 -1.98 -1.31
CA ALA A 329 -11.60 -2.77 -2.27
C ALA A 329 -11.88 -4.19 -1.78
N SER A 330 -10.90 -4.87 -1.17
CA SER A 330 -11.07 -6.20 -0.61
C SER A 330 -12.01 -6.19 0.61
N ILE A 331 -11.87 -5.21 1.51
CA ILE A 331 -12.79 -5.01 2.63
C ILE A 331 -14.21 -4.77 2.13
N TYR A 332 -14.38 -3.90 1.12
CA TYR A 332 -15.66 -3.59 0.50
C TYR A 332 -16.31 -4.82 -0.13
N GLU A 333 -15.54 -5.62 -0.88
CA GLU A 333 -16.02 -6.87 -1.46
C GLU A 333 -16.43 -7.88 -0.39
N TYR A 334 -15.60 -8.08 0.63
CA TYR A 334 -15.91 -8.98 1.74
C TYR A 334 -17.19 -8.55 2.48
N ALA A 335 -17.30 -7.27 2.80
CA ALA A 335 -18.47 -6.67 3.44
C ALA A 335 -19.75 -7.00 2.67
N ARG A 336 -19.74 -6.85 1.34
CA ARG A 336 -20.88 -7.14 0.47
C ARG A 336 -21.22 -8.63 0.33
N ARG A 337 -20.32 -9.54 0.72
CA ARG A 337 -20.59 -10.99 0.77
C ARG A 337 -21.24 -11.41 2.08
N ILE A 338 -21.01 -10.69 3.18
CA ILE A 338 -21.50 -11.06 4.52
C ILE A 338 -22.81 -10.37 4.91
N VAL A 339 -23.10 -9.20 4.35
CA VAL A 339 -24.35 -8.44 4.55
C VAL A 339 -24.92 -8.02 3.19
N PRO A 340 -26.21 -7.62 3.09
CA PRO A 340 -26.80 -7.23 1.81
C PRO A 340 -25.96 -6.17 1.08
N PRO A 341 -25.69 -6.33 -0.24
CA PRO A 341 -24.84 -5.39 -0.97
C PRO A 341 -25.28 -3.93 -0.94
N ASP A 342 -26.59 -3.66 -0.89
CA ASP A 342 -27.17 -2.32 -0.80
C ASP A 342 -27.10 -1.70 0.60
N PHE A 343 -26.64 -2.45 1.61
CA PHE A 343 -26.36 -1.92 2.94
C PHE A 343 -24.99 -1.22 3.00
N VAL A 344 -24.00 -1.70 2.25
CA VAL A 344 -22.63 -1.15 2.28
C VAL A 344 -22.48 -0.13 1.16
N ALA A 345 -22.58 1.14 1.51
CA ALA A 345 -22.45 2.24 0.56
C ALA A 345 -20.99 2.38 0.12
N ASP A 346 -20.05 2.41 1.06
CA ASP A 346 -18.63 2.62 0.79
C ASP A 346 -17.71 2.15 1.92
N VAL A 347 -16.41 2.04 1.62
CA VAL A 347 -15.35 1.75 2.59
C VAL A 347 -14.16 2.65 2.33
N ASN A 348 -13.56 3.16 3.40
CA ASN A 348 -12.32 3.92 3.37
C ASN A 348 -11.40 3.54 4.53
N VAL A 349 -10.12 3.86 4.38
CA VAL A 349 -9.15 3.86 5.47
C VAL A 349 -8.60 5.27 5.60
N LEU A 350 -8.68 5.86 6.80
CA LEU A 350 -8.16 7.19 7.08
C LEU A 350 -6.63 7.13 7.26
N ASP A 351 -5.92 8.22 6.98
CA ASP A 351 -4.45 8.25 7.05
C ASP A 351 -3.91 7.98 8.47
N GLY A 352 -4.68 8.39 9.49
CA GLY A 352 -4.37 8.08 10.89
C GLY A 352 -4.49 6.58 11.23
N GLN A 353 -5.18 5.80 10.40
CA GLN A 353 -5.34 4.35 10.54
C GLN A 353 -4.22 3.55 9.85
N LYS A 354 -3.23 4.24 9.25
CA LYS A 354 -1.98 3.67 8.73
C LYS A 354 -2.18 2.47 7.79
N ALA A 355 -3.15 2.61 6.89
CA ALA A 355 -3.62 1.66 5.86
C ALA A 355 -4.11 0.28 6.34
N LEU A 356 -3.56 -0.25 7.43
CA LEU A 356 -3.67 -1.62 7.87
C LEU A 356 -4.34 -1.74 9.23
N LEU A 357 -4.31 -0.69 10.05
CA LEU A 357 -4.76 -0.73 11.45
C LEU A 357 -6.22 -0.30 11.63
N GLY A 358 -6.88 0.20 10.59
CA GLY A 358 -8.28 0.58 10.69
C GLY A 358 -9.07 0.53 9.39
N CYS A 359 -10.38 0.70 9.53
CA CYS A 359 -11.32 0.86 8.42
C CYS A 359 -12.56 1.64 8.86
N VAL A 360 -13.20 2.33 7.91
CA VAL A 360 -14.45 3.04 8.09
C VAL A 360 -15.46 2.54 7.05
N PHE A 361 -16.61 2.08 7.52
CA PHE A 361 -17.75 1.63 6.71
C PHE A 361 -18.80 2.73 6.65
N GLN A 362 -19.16 3.14 5.45
CA GLN A 362 -20.35 3.93 5.21
C GLN A 362 -21.51 2.97 4.91
N VAL A 363 -22.58 3.03 5.72
CA VAL A 363 -23.71 2.09 5.61
C VAL A 363 -25.05 2.81 5.45
N ALA A 364 -25.97 2.16 4.75
CA ALA A 364 -27.31 2.66 4.48
C ALA A 364 -28.38 1.73 5.06
N LYS A 365 -29.03 2.17 6.15
CA LYS A 365 -30.15 1.45 6.77
C LYS A 365 -31.47 1.83 6.08
N THR A 366 -31.70 1.27 4.90
CA THR A 366 -32.89 1.56 4.05
C THR A 366 -34.16 0.84 4.50
N ARG A 367 -34.04 -0.18 5.35
CA ARG A 367 -35.16 -1.00 5.84
C ARG A 367 -34.89 -1.52 7.25
N ARG A 368 -35.95 -1.76 8.02
CA ARG A 368 -35.85 -2.18 9.44
C ARG A 368 -34.95 -3.39 9.67
N ARG A 369 -34.99 -4.37 8.76
CA ARG A 369 -34.19 -5.59 8.83
C ARG A 369 -32.68 -5.38 8.66
N TYR A 370 -32.22 -4.17 8.33
CA TYR A 370 -30.80 -3.84 8.22
C TYR A 370 -30.20 -3.38 9.54
N GLU A 371 -31.03 -3.01 10.51
CA GLU A 371 -30.56 -2.70 11.85
C GLU A 371 -29.85 -3.91 12.46
N GLY A 372 -28.64 -3.70 12.97
CA GLY A 372 -27.76 -4.73 13.51
C GLY A 372 -26.71 -5.24 12.52
N TYR A 373 -26.87 -5.03 11.20
CA TYR A 373 -25.85 -5.43 10.23
C TYR A 373 -24.56 -4.64 10.36
N GLN A 374 -24.58 -3.43 10.90
CA GLN A 374 -23.36 -2.67 11.20
C GLN A 374 -22.51 -3.39 12.26
N LYS A 375 -23.16 -4.01 13.27
CA LYS A 375 -22.47 -4.83 14.27
C LYS A 375 -21.97 -6.14 13.64
N THR A 376 -22.78 -6.82 12.83
CA THR A 376 -22.35 -8.02 12.10
C THR A 376 -21.12 -7.72 11.25
N LEU A 377 -21.13 -6.62 10.52
CA LEU A 377 -20.04 -6.16 9.65
C LEU A 377 -18.74 -5.94 10.45
N LEU A 378 -18.81 -5.14 11.52
CA LEU A 378 -17.66 -4.88 12.40
C LEU A 378 -17.09 -6.18 12.98
N MET A 379 -17.93 -7.03 13.58
CA MET A 379 -17.49 -8.27 14.22
C MET A 379 -16.87 -9.27 13.23
N ASN A 380 -17.36 -9.34 11.98
CA ASN A 380 -16.81 -10.27 10.99
C ASN A 380 -15.49 -9.80 10.42
N ILE A 381 -15.30 -8.50 10.19
CA ILE A 381 -14.08 -7.98 9.58
C ILE A 381 -12.96 -7.84 10.60
N LEU A 382 -13.30 -7.42 11.82
CA LEU A 382 -12.32 -7.22 12.89
C LEU A 382 -11.79 -8.53 13.49
N THR A 383 -12.39 -9.68 13.15
CA THR A 383 -11.95 -11.02 13.58
C THR A 383 -11.29 -11.83 12.47
N LEU A 384 -11.13 -11.26 11.26
CA LEU A 384 -10.33 -11.89 10.20
C LEU A 384 -8.86 -12.00 10.62
N PRO A 385 -8.11 -13.00 10.12
CA PRO A 385 -6.66 -12.95 10.19
C PRO A 385 -6.16 -11.65 9.55
N GLU A 386 -5.26 -10.93 10.24
CA GLU A 386 -4.71 -9.66 9.73
C GLU A 386 -5.79 -8.57 9.59
N ALA A 387 -6.85 -8.68 10.39
CA ALA A 387 -7.91 -7.70 10.50
C ALA A 387 -7.37 -6.33 10.94
N PRO A 388 -8.03 -5.24 10.49
CA PRO A 388 -7.81 -3.94 11.10
C PRO A 388 -8.12 -4.02 12.59
N GLN A 389 -7.41 -3.24 13.40
CA GLN A 389 -7.63 -3.20 14.84
C GLN A 389 -8.83 -2.31 15.20
N VAL A 390 -9.07 -1.24 14.43
CA VAL A 390 -10.16 -0.29 14.67
C VAL A 390 -11.13 -0.25 13.50
N GLY A 391 -12.39 -0.62 13.73
CA GLY A 391 -13.46 -0.53 12.74
C GLY A 391 -14.49 0.50 13.15
N ILE A 392 -14.93 1.34 12.23
CA ILE A 392 -15.96 2.36 12.49
C ILE A 392 -17.09 2.21 11.47
N ALA A 393 -18.34 2.15 11.90
CA ALA A 393 -19.50 2.19 11.02
C ALA A 393 -20.24 3.52 11.18
N VAL A 394 -20.51 4.20 10.07
CA VAL A 394 -21.22 5.50 10.01
C VAL A 394 -22.33 5.45 8.98
N ASP A 395 -23.34 6.33 9.12
CA ASP A 395 -24.41 6.46 8.14
C ASP A 395 -23.93 7.15 6.84
N GLU A 396 -24.74 7.06 5.79
CA GLU A 396 -24.49 7.61 4.45
C GLU A 396 -24.29 9.14 4.38
N ASP A 397 -24.69 9.87 5.42
CA ASP A 397 -24.48 11.32 5.52
C ASP A 397 -23.08 11.68 6.06
N VAL A 398 -22.28 10.72 6.49
CA VAL A 398 -20.90 10.96 6.96
C VAL A 398 -19.91 10.73 5.84
N ASN A 399 -19.09 11.74 5.53
CA ASN A 399 -18.00 11.65 4.59
C ASN A 399 -16.82 10.88 5.21
N ILE A 400 -16.73 9.59 4.88
CA ILE A 400 -15.66 8.70 5.35
C ILE A 400 -14.25 9.05 4.83
N TYR A 401 -14.12 10.01 3.91
CA TYR A 401 -12.84 10.55 3.44
C TYR A 401 -12.38 11.78 4.25
N SER A 402 -13.12 12.20 5.27
CA SER A 402 -12.73 13.24 6.21
C SER A 402 -12.65 12.67 7.63
N ALA A 403 -11.45 12.70 8.21
CA ALA A 403 -11.27 12.24 9.59
C ALA A 403 -12.13 13.04 10.59
N GLU A 404 -12.24 14.35 10.38
CA GLU A 404 -13.05 15.25 11.20
C GLU A 404 -14.54 14.88 11.17
N ASP A 405 -15.07 14.53 10.00
CA ASP A 405 -16.49 14.16 9.87
C ASP A 405 -16.78 12.78 10.50
N VAL A 406 -15.83 11.85 10.41
CA VAL A 406 -15.91 10.56 11.11
C VAL A 406 -15.83 10.77 12.62
N ILE A 407 -14.95 11.64 13.12
CA ILE A 407 -14.85 11.98 14.55
C ILE A 407 -16.13 12.68 15.03
N TRP A 408 -16.72 13.56 14.23
CA TRP A 408 -18.02 14.17 14.51
C TRP A 408 -19.11 13.10 14.67
N ALA A 409 -19.17 12.12 13.77
CA ALA A 409 -20.12 11.02 13.89
C ALA A 409 -19.89 10.20 15.17
N ILE A 410 -18.63 9.88 15.49
CA ILE A 410 -18.26 9.16 16.72
C ILE A 410 -18.75 9.92 17.96
N THR A 411 -18.42 11.21 18.04
CA THR A 411 -18.69 12.03 19.24
C THR A 411 -20.18 12.33 19.46
N THR A 412 -20.98 12.31 18.40
CA THR A 412 -22.40 12.68 18.47
C THR A 412 -23.37 11.51 18.42
N ARG A 413 -22.96 10.34 17.90
CA ARG A 413 -23.86 9.19 17.65
C ARG A 413 -23.53 7.95 18.47
N VAL A 414 -22.28 7.81 18.93
CA VAL A 414 -21.87 6.60 19.66
C VAL A 414 -22.43 6.64 21.08
N HIS A 415 -23.21 5.63 21.42
CA HIS A 415 -23.55 5.40 22.82
C HIS A 415 -22.39 4.65 23.51
N PRO A 416 -21.71 5.22 24.52
CA PRO A 416 -20.45 4.67 25.04
C PRO A 416 -20.52 3.22 25.54
N LYS A 417 -21.69 2.78 26.03
CA LYS A 417 -21.86 1.40 26.55
C LYS A 417 -22.25 0.37 25.50
N THR A 418 -22.88 0.78 24.41
CA THR A 418 -23.53 -0.16 23.47
C THR A 418 -23.05 -0.03 22.04
N GLY A 419 -22.51 1.13 21.66
CA GLY A 419 -21.90 1.38 20.36
C GLY A 419 -20.41 1.07 20.31
N ILE A 420 -19.80 0.61 21.40
CA ILE A 420 -18.40 0.18 21.44
C ILE A 420 -18.36 -1.33 21.65
N HIS A 421 -17.63 -2.02 20.78
CA HIS A 421 -17.40 -3.46 20.81
C HIS A 421 -15.90 -3.71 20.95
N VAL A 422 -15.52 -4.40 22.01
CA VAL A 422 -14.11 -4.74 22.27
C VAL A 422 -13.96 -6.25 22.21
N GLY A 423 -13.06 -6.70 21.35
CA GLY A 423 -12.62 -8.10 21.27
C GLY A 423 -11.33 -8.33 22.04
N GLY A 424 -10.92 -9.60 22.15
CA GLY A 424 -9.66 -9.99 22.74
C GLY A 424 -9.29 -11.42 22.41
N GLY A 425 -8.02 -11.64 22.08
CA GLY A 425 -7.48 -12.97 21.78
C GLY A 425 -7.49 -13.33 20.29
N GLU A 426 -7.81 -12.37 19.41
CA GLU A 426 -7.78 -12.56 17.96
C GLU A 426 -6.37 -12.34 17.37
N ARG A 427 -6.09 -12.98 16.23
CA ARG A 427 -4.84 -12.76 15.48
C ARG A 427 -4.94 -11.49 14.63
N HIS A 428 -4.28 -10.43 15.10
CA HIS A 428 -4.19 -9.14 14.42
C HIS A 428 -2.89 -8.97 13.63
N ARG A 429 -2.76 -7.80 13.00
CA ARG A 429 -1.67 -7.44 12.09
C ARG A 429 -0.32 -7.39 12.81
N GLN A 430 0.59 -8.29 12.40
CA GLN A 430 1.98 -8.30 12.86
C GLN A 430 2.71 -6.98 12.54
N GLY A 431 3.62 -6.57 13.41
CA GLY A 431 4.41 -5.34 13.27
C GLY A 431 3.76 -4.09 13.88
N ASN A 432 2.63 -4.24 14.59
CA ASN A 432 2.15 -3.22 15.51
C ASN A 432 2.91 -3.33 16.84
N PRO A 433 3.57 -2.28 17.35
CA PRO A 433 4.31 -2.35 18.62
C PRO A 433 3.48 -2.83 19.81
N MET A 434 2.18 -2.56 19.82
CA MET A 434 1.29 -3.05 20.88
C MET A 434 1.10 -4.58 20.86
N GLU A 435 1.33 -5.24 19.71
CA GLU A 435 1.39 -6.70 19.64
C GLU A 435 2.58 -7.27 20.41
N GLU A 436 3.72 -6.61 20.27
CA GLU A 436 4.99 -7.05 20.87
C GLU A 436 4.97 -6.90 22.39
N LEU A 437 4.11 -6.03 22.91
CA LEU A 437 3.86 -5.82 24.33
C LEU A 437 2.71 -6.69 24.90
N SER A 438 1.97 -7.41 24.05
CA SER A 438 0.90 -8.30 24.50
C SER A 438 1.50 -9.50 25.25
N PRO A 439 0.98 -9.87 26.45
CA PRO A 439 1.42 -11.07 27.18
C PRO A 439 1.29 -12.36 26.36
N GLU A 440 0.39 -12.35 25.36
CA GLU A 440 0.11 -13.43 24.43
C GLU A 440 0.60 -13.01 23.05
N SER A 441 1.87 -13.31 22.74
CA SER A 441 2.54 -12.94 21.49
C SER A 441 1.67 -13.25 20.26
N GLY A 442 1.27 -12.20 19.54
CA GLY A 442 0.47 -12.29 18.32
C GLY A 442 -1.05 -12.37 18.49
N LEU A 443 -1.55 -12.27 19.72
CA LEU A 443 -2.98 -12.11 20.02
C LEU A 443 -3.23 -10.70 20.55
N GLN A 444 -4.18 -10.00 19.93
CA GLN A 444 -4.64 -8.68 20.36
C GLN A 444 -6.17 -8.65 20.44
N GLY A 445 -6.72 -7.51 20.83
CA GLY A 445 -8.13 -7.19 20.67
C GLY A 445 -8.34 -6.14 19.59
N TYR A 446 -9.60 -6.00 19.18
CA TYR A 446 -10.08 -4.93 18.31
C TYR A 446 -11.03 -3.98 19.04
N ILE A 447 -11.26 -2.83 18.40
CA ILE A 447 -12.31 -1.88 18.78
C ILE A 447 -13.21 -1.65 17.57
N GLY A 448 -14.47 -2.09 17.67
CA GLY A 448 -15.53 -1.75 16.74
C GLY A 448 -16.38 -0.61 17.30
N ILE A 449 -16.61 0.43 16.50
CA ILE A 449 -17.37 1.62 16.87
C ILE A 449 -18.58 1.74 15.93
N ASP A 450 -19.77 1.52 16.48
CA ASP A 450 -21.04 1.81 15.81
C ASP A 450 -21.43 3.28 16.08
N ALA A 451 -21.13 4.13 15.09
CA ALA A 451 -21.53 5.53 15.05
C ALA A 451 -22.75 5.75 14.14
N THR A 452 -23.57 4.72 13.92
CA THR A 452 -24.80 4.83 13.12
C THR A 452 -26.02 5.20 13.98
N VAL A 453 -26.95 5.97 13.43
CA VAL A 453 -28.21 6.31 14.11
C VAL A 453 -29.17 5.10 14.06
N PRO A 454 -29.73 4.62 15.19
CA PRO A 454 -30.68 3.50 15.18
C PRO A 454 -31.83 3.71 14.18
N PHE A 455 -32.21 2.66 13.44
CA PHE A 455 -33.24 2.74 12.40
C PHE A 455 -34.58 3.25 12.96
N ASP A 456 -34.99 2.75 14.12
CA ASP A 456 -36.25 3.13 14.79
C ASP A 456 -36.12 4.40 15.66
N ASN A 457 -35.04 5.19 15.55
CA ASN A 457 -34.92 6.41 16.34
C ASN A 457 -36.09 7.35 16.00
N PRO A 458 -36.99 7.66 16.97
CA PRO A 458 -38.19 8.47 16.71
C PRO A 458 -37.85 9.90 16.27
N TYR A 459 -36.63 10.36 16.53
CA TYR A 459 -36.15 11.68 16.15
C TYR A 459 -35.34 11.69 14.85
N LYS A 460 -35.18 10.56 14.13
CA LYS A 460 -34.42 10.50 12.87
C LYS A 460 -34.95 11.46 11.79
N GLY A 461 -36.25 11.76 11.83
CA GLY A 461 -36.86 12.76 10.94
C GLY A 461 -36.54 14.22 11.30
N VAL A 462 -36.16 14.49 12.56
CA VAL A 462 -35.94 15.83 13.13
C VAL A 462 -34.44 16.13 13.29
N TRP A 463 -33.66 15.17 13.77
CA TRP A 463 -32.21 15.26 13.94
C TRP A 463 -31.50 14.89 12.65
N LYS A 464 -31.64 15.77 11.65
CA LYS A 464 -30.86 15.74 10.41
C LYS A 464 -29.72 16.73 10.53
N GLN A 465 -28.63 16.48 9.81
CA GLN A 465 -27.58 17.49 9.66
C GLN A 465 -28.21 18.76 9.08
N GLY A 466 -27.88 19.92 9.66
CA GLY A 466 -28.35 21.20 9.13
C GLY A 466 -27.80 21.39 7.72
N HIS A 467 -28.60 21.95 6.81
CA HIS A 467 -28.15 22.26 5.45
C HIS A 467 -28.32 23.75 5.16
N PHE A 468 -27.21 24.47 5.16
CA PHE A 468 -27.09 25.79 4.56
C PHE A 468 -27.11 25.61 3.04
N ASN A 469 -27.96 26.37 2.34
CA ASN A 469 -28.18 26.26 0.89
C ASN A 469 -27.00 26.78 0.03
N VAL A 470 -25.76 26.38 0.34
CA VAL A 470 -24.54 26.77 -0.38
C VAL A 470 -24.55 26.30 -1.84
N ASP A 471 -25.32 25.27 -2.14
CA ASP A 471 -25.56 24.69 -3.47
C ASP A 471 -26.56 25.50 -4.31
N LYS A 472 -27.41 26.32 -3.67
CA LYS A 472 -28.45 27.11 -4.35
C LYS A 472 -28.12 28.60 -4.46
N ILE A 473 -27.06 29.04 -3.81
CA ILE A 473 -26.67 30.45 -3.75
C ILE A 473 -25.44 30.69 -4.60
N ASP A 474 -25.59 31.54 -5.61
CA ASP A 474 -24.48 32.00 -6.43
C ASP A 474 -23.73 33.16 -5.75
N LEU A 475 -22.52 32.89 -5.28
CA LEU A 475 -21.66 33.88 -4.61
C LEU A 475 -21.27 35.05 -5.52
N ARG A 476 -21.35 34.88 -6.86
CA ARG A 476 -21.01 35.92 -7.84
C ARG A 476 -21.96 37.11 -7.81
N ARG A 477 -23.10 36.97 -7.11
CA ARG A 477 -24.00 38.09 -6.80
C ARG A 477 -23.34 39.15 -5.90
N TRP A 478 -22.34 38.79 -5.09
CA TRP A 478 -21.70 39.70 -4.14
C TRP A 478 -20.17 39.80 -4.29
N PHE A 479 -19.53 38.79 -4.88
CA PHE A 479 -18.07 38.69 -4.95
C PHE A 479 -17.59 38.42 -6.39
N THR A 480 -16.40 38.91 -6.73
CA THR A 480 -15.72 38.51 -7.97
C THR A 480 -15.17 37.08 -7.86
N GLU A 481 -14.91 36.43 -9.00
CA GLU A 481 -14.28 35.10 -9.03
C GLU A 481 -12.92 35.07 -8.29
N GLU A 482 -12.13 36.14 -8.43
CA GLU A 482 -10.85 36.28 -7.71
C GLU A 482 -11.05 36.38 -6.19
N GLN A 483 -12.06 37.13 -5.73
CA GLN A 483 -12.41 37.21 -4.31
C GLN A 483 -12.89 35.85 -3.77
N ILE A 484 -13.71 35.12 -4.53
CA ILE A 484 -14.18 33.77 -4.16
C ILE A 484 -12.98 32.82 -4.07
N LYS A 485 -12.09 32.82 -5.07
CA LYS A 485 -10.89 31.99 -5.09
C LYS A 485 -9.96 32.31 -3.92
N TRP A 486 -9.73 33.60 -3.66
CA TRP A 486 -8.93 34.07 -2.52
C TRP A 486 -9.55 33.67 -1.18
N ALA A 487 -10.87 33.80 -1.02
CA ALA A 487 -11.57 33.39 0.20
C ALA A 487 -11.46 31.87 0.43
N ARG A 488 -11.69 31.07 -0.62
CA ARG A 488 -11.55 29.61 -0.57
C ARG A 488 -10.11 29.16 -0.30
N SER A 489 -9.11 29.89 -0.79
CA SER A 489 -7.70 29.57 -0.52
C SER A 489 -7.29 29.82 0.93
N ARG A 490 -8.06 30.59 1.71
CA ARG A 490 -7.85 30.79 3.16
C ARG A 490 -8.52 29.74 4.03
N GLN A 491 -9.39 28.90 3.47
CA GLN A 491 -10.02 27.82 4.22
C GLN A 491 -8.98 26.72 4.50
N ASN A 492 -9.00 26.20 5.73
CA ASN A 492 -8.34 24.93 6.03
C ASN A 492 -9.12 23.78 5.37
N GLU A 493 -8.56 22.57 5.37
CA GLU A 493 -9.14 21.43 4.68
C GLU A 493 -10.57 21.13 5.13
N TYR A 494 -10.80 20.98 6.44
CA TYR A 494 -12.13 20.67 6.95
C TYR A 494 -13.14 21.78 6.70
N GLY A 495 -12.73 23.05 6.81
CA GLY A 495 -13.57 24.19 6.47
C GLY A 495 -14.01 24.20 5.00
N ARG A 496 -13.18 23.71 4.08
CA ARG A 496 -13.60 23.50 2.68
C ARG A 496 -14.65 22.41 2.57
N VAL A 497 -14.48 21.30 3.29
CA VAL A 497 -15.47 20.19 3.31
C VAL A 497 -16.82 20.68 3.81
N LEU A 498 -16.86 21.38 4.95
CA LEU A 498 -18.10 21.95 5.51
C LEU A 498 -18.73 22.96 4.54
N ALA A 499 -17.93 23.87 3.97
CA ALA A 499 -18.43 24.89 3.06
C ALA A 499 -18.95 24.33 1.73
N GLN A 500 -18.35 23.25 1.21
CA GLN A 500 -18.81 22.58 -0.01
C GLN A 500 -20.13 21.83 0.21
N ARG A 501 -20.30 21.21 1.37
CA ARG A 501 -21.50 20.46 1.71
C ARG A 501 -22.64 21.33 2.20
N GLY A 502 -22.32 22.47 2.81
CA GLY A 502 -23.29 23.34 3.46
C GLY A 502 -23.81 22.74 4.76
N SER A 503 -23.04 21.88 5.43
CA SER A 503 -23.53 21.02 6.51
C SER A 503 -22.64 20.98 7.72
#